data_AF-A0A7V0MKA6-F1
#
_entry.id   AF-A0A7V0MKA6-F1
#
_cell.length_a   1.000
_cell.length_b   1.000
_cell.length_c   1.000
_cell.angle_alpha   90.00
_cell.angle_beta   90.00
_cell.angle_gamma   90.00
#
_symmetry.space_group_name_H-M   'P 1'
#
loop_
_entity.id
_entity.type
_entity.pdbx_description
1 polymer ?
#
loop_
_entity_poly.entity_id
_entity_poly.type
_entity_poly.pdbx_seq_one_letter_code
_entity_poly.pdbx_strand_id
1 'polypeptide(L)'
;MEKEKEIMLRLSYIEDQLAPLEESAKALKELREDVTPRVNEAVRALIEELADIKADFQIEDLVFLLKKTMRNVRNLIFVLDQMKNLIDFATTVEPLLKSTVPQIIGKLDELEQKGVFRILYSMMVVVNKIADSYSPEDIEQIGEGVVGLLGAVKKLTSPQSIEFLDKLSEVPSKVDLFKAKSVGIFSMPWTMADKDVKKGIGITMELLKDLAAVT
;
A
#
# COMPACT_ATOMS: atom_id res chain seq x y z
N MET A 1 45.07 64.54 -58.05
CA MET A 1 45.90 63.85 -57.04
C MET A 1 45.21 63.76 -55.67
N GLU A 2 44.95 64.86 -54.94
CA GLU A 2 44.37 64.77 -53.57
C GLU A 2 42.86 64.46 -53.56
N LYS A 3 42.08 65.13 -54.43
CA LYS A 3 40.63 64.83 -54.59
C LYS A 3 40.35 63.41 -55.09
N GLU A 4 41.21 62.86 -55.94
CA GLU A 4 41.07 61.47 -56.42
C GLU A 4 41.34 60.46 -55.31
N LYS A 5 42.30 60.74 -54.43
CA LYS A 5 42.55 59.91 -53.25
C LYS A 5 41.37 59.92 -52.30
N GLU A 6 40.75 61.08 -52.08
CA GLU A 6 39.56 61.18 -51.21
C GLU A 6 38.35 60.46 -51.82
N ILE A 7 38.14 60.55 -53.13
CA ILE A 7 37.08 59.81 -53.82
C ILE A 7 37.32 58.30 -53.72
N MET A 8 38.54 57.82 -53.96
CA MET A 8 38.89 56.40 -53.83
C MET A 8 38.68 55.88 -52.40
N LEU A 9 39.00 56.70 -51.39
CA LEU A 9 38.80 56.35 -49.98
C LEU A 9 37.31 56.25 -49.60
N ARG A 10 36.47 57.15 -50.14
CA ARG A 10 35.02 57.08 -49.93
C ARG A 10 34.39 55.91 -50.69
N LEU A 11 34.90 55.61 -51.88
CA LEU A 11 34.43 54.49 -52.69
C LEU A 11 34.78 53.15 -52.03
N SER A 12 36.01 52.99 -51.54
CA SER A 12 36.43 51.80 -50.80
C SER A 12 35.65 51.63 -49.50
N TYR A 13 35.34 52.74 -48.80
CA TYR A 13 34.50 52.70 -47.60
C TYR A 13 33.06 52.26 -47.88
N ILE A 14 32.49 52.67 -49.02
CA ILE A 14 31.15 52.25 -49.45
C ILE A 14 31.17 50.78 -49.91
N GLU A 15 32.21 50.34 -50.62
CA GLU A 15 32.40 48.92 -50.98
C GLU A 15 32.52 48.03 -49.74
N ASP A 16 33.31 48.43 -48.73
CA ASP A 16 33.43 47.68 -47.47
C ASP A 16 32.10 47.59 -46.70
N GLN A 17 31.22 48.60 -46.80
CA GLN A 17 29.89 48.54 -46.20
C GLN A 17 28.88 47.73 -47.00
N LEU A 18 29.07 47.60 -48.32
CA LEU A 18 28.20 46.84 -49.21
C LEU A 18 28.60 45.37 -49.31
N ALA A 19 29.86 45.02 -49.04
CA ALA A 19 30.34 43.63 -49.09
C ALA A 19 29.53 42.64 -48.22
N PRO A 20 29.14 42.96 -46.97
CA PRO A 20 28.31 42.06 -46.16
C PRO A 20 26.88 41.89 -46.69
N LEU A 21 26.37 42.91 -47.40
CA LEU A 21 25.04 42.87 -48.02
C LEU A 21 25.05 42.03 -49.29
N GLU A 22 26.13 42.08 -50.08
CA GLU A 22 26.32 41.21 -51.23
C GLU A 22 26.46 39.75 -50.79
N GLU A 23 27.24 39.47 -49.74
CA GLU A 23 27.40 38.13 -49.18
C GLU A 23 26.07 37.59 -48.63
N SER A 24 25.31 38.44 -47.91
CA SER A 24 23.97 38.08 -47.42
C SER A 24 22.98 37.82 -48.57
N ALA A 25 23.00 38.64 -49.62
CA ALA A 25 22.15 38.46 -50.79
C ALA A 25 22.50 37.17 -51.54
N LYS A 26 23.80 36.82 -51.60
CA LYS A 26 24.28 35.58 -52.20
C LYS A 26 23.88 34.36 -51.37
N ALA A 27 24.05 34.40 -50.05
CA ALA A 27 23.63 33.34 -49.14
C ALA A 27 22.10 33.09 -49.18
N LEU A 28 21.30 34.16 -49.29
CA LEU A 28 19.85 34.05 -49.48
C LEU A 28 19.49 33.50 -50.86
N LYS A 29 20.25 33.87 -51.90
CA LYS A 29 20.06 33.35 -53.25
C LYS A 29 20.41 31.86 -53.33
N GLU A 30 21.51 31.44 -52.71
CA GLU A 30 21.93 30.04 -52.62
C GLU A 30 20.94 29.22 -51.77
N LEU A 31 20.53 29.71 -50.59
CA LEU A 31 19.47 29.08 -49.80
C LEU A 31 18.17 28.96 -50.61
N ARG A 32 17.79 29.99 -51.37
CA ARG A 32 16.64 29.93 -52.27
C ARG A 32 16.85 28.88 -53.35
N GLU A 33 18.00 28.84 -54.00
CA GLU A 33 18.32 27.90 -55.09
C GLU A 33 18.43 26.45 -54.61
N ASP A 34 18.85 26.21 -53.36
CA ASP A 34 18.98 24.87 -52.77
C ASP A 34 17.70 24.37 -52.10
N VAL A 35 16.92 25.27 -51.50
CA VAL A 35 15.66 24.94 -50.81
C VAL A 35 14.49 24.87 -51.80
N THR A 36 14.45 25.72 -52.83
CA THR A 36 13.34 25.72 -53.81
C THR A 36 13.13 24.36 -54.49
N PRO A 37 14.17 23.64 -54.97
CA PRO A 37 14.00 22.33 -55.58
C PRO A 37 13.51 21.30 -54.56
N ARG A 38 14.10 21.27 -53.36
CA ARG A 38 13.76 20.31 -52.30
C ARG A 38 12.36 20.52 -51.73
N VAL A 39 11.92 21.78 -51.62
CA VAL A 39 10.55 22.11 -51.23
C VAL A 39 9.57 21.68 -52.32
N ASN A 40 9.88 21.90 -53.59
CA ASN A 40 9.02 21.46 -54.69
C ASN A 40 8.94 19.93 -54.78
N GLU A 41 10.05 19.22 -54.56
CA GLU A 41 10.10 17.76 -54.49
C GLU A 41 9.32 17.22 -53.29
N ALA A 42 9.50 17.79 -52.10
CA ALA A 42 8.76 17.40 -50.90
C ALA A 42 7.25 17.67 -51.05
N VAL A 43 6.87 18.81 -51.64
CA VAL A 43 5.46 19.14 -51.93
C VAL A 43 4.89 18.17 -52.97
N ARG A 44 5.65 17.81 -54.01
CA ARG A 44 5.21 16.80 -55.00
C ARG A 44 5.07 15.42 -54.40
N ALA A 45 6.03 14.97 -53.60
CA ALA A 45 5.98 13.67 -52.92
C ALA A 45 4.78 13.60 -51.96
N LEU A 46 4.52 14.68 -51.21
CA LEU A 46 3.31 14.79 -50.40
C LEU A 46 2.05 14.74 -51.26
N ILE A 47 1.99 15.47 -52.38
CA ILE A 47 0.82 15.44 -53.28
C ILE A 47 0.60 14.03 -53.88
N GLU A 48 1.66 13.32 -54.24
CA GLU A 48 1.59 11.94 -54.77
C GLU A 48 1.18 10.93 -53.70
N GLU A 49 1.73 10.99 -52.48
CA GLU A 49 1.30 10.15 -51.35
C GLU A 49 -0.13 10.48 -50.89
N LEU A 50 -0.51 11.76 -50.90
CA LEU A 50 -1.88 12.21 -50.59
C LEU A 50 -2.87 11.86 -51.72
N ALA A 51 -2.41 11.70 -52.97
CA ALA A 51 -3.25 11.24 -54.08
C ALA A 51 -3.66 9.76 -53.95
N ASP A 52 -2.88 8.96 -53.22
CA ASP A 52 -3.22 7.57 -52.89
C ASP A 52 -4.23 7.47 -51.71
N ILE A 53 -4.40 8.56 -50.95
CA ILE A 53 -5.42 8.71 -49.92
C ILE A 53 -6.72 9.19 -50.58
N LYS A 54 -7.53 8.22 -51.01
CA LYS A 54 -8.81 8.41 -51.73
C LYS A 54 -9.63 9.64 -51.26
N ALA A 55 -9.87 10.55 -52.21
CA ALA A 55 -11.01 11.47 -52.40
C ALA A 55 -11.47 12.45 -51.28
N ASP A 56 -11.09 12.29 -50.01
CA ASP A 56 -11.61 13.13 -48.91
C ASP A 56 -10.60 14.14 -48.35
N PHE A 57 -9.39 14.23 -48.90
CA PHE A 57 -8.37 15.16 -48.43
C PHE A 57 -8.31 16.42 -49.30
N GLN A 58 -8.85 17.53 -48.80
CA GLN A 58 -8.75 18.84 -49.45
C GLN A 58 -7.62 19.68 -48.84
N ILE A 59 -6.94 20.51 -49.64
CA ILE A 59 -5.89 21.43 -49.14
C ILE A 59 -6.48 22.39 -48.10
N GLU A 60 -7.75 22.74 -48.25
CA GLU A 60 -8.53 23.54 -47.29
C GLU A 60 -8.58 22.88 -45.92
N ASP A 61 -8.68 21.55 -45.84
CA ASP A 61 -8.69 20.80 -44.58
C ASP A 61 -7.32 20.86 -43.90
N LEU A 62 -6.24 20.79 -44.67
CA LEU A 62 -4.88 20.95 -44.14
C LEU A 62 -4.68 22.36 -43.55
N VAL A 63 -5.14 23.40 -44.25
CA VAL A 63 -5.08 24.79 -43.77
C VAL A 63 -5.99 24.97 -42.54
N PHE A 64 -7.16 24.33 -42.53
CA PHE A 64 -8.07 24.35 -41.39
C PHE A 64 -7.46 23.65 -40.17
N LEU A 65 -6.83 22.49 -40.34
CA LEU A 65 -6.09 21.78 -39.31
C LEU A 65 -4.92 22.61 -38.80
N LEU A 66 -4.13 23.23 -39.67
CA LEU A 66 -3.05 24.13 -39.28
C LEU A 66 -3.57 25.29 -38.42
N LYS A 67 -4.64 25.96 -38.85
CA LYS A 67 -5.31 27.02 -38.08
C LYS A 67 -5.85 26.51 -36.75
N LYS A 68 -6.44 25.31 -36.72
CA LYS A 68 -6.97 24.70 -35.50
C LYS A 68 -5.84 24.35 -34.53
N THR A 69 -4.73 23.82 -35.00
CA THR A 69 -3.53 23.55 -34.21
C THR A 69 -2.92 24.84 -33.66
N MET A 70 -2.76 25.87 -34.48
CA MET A 70 -2.28 27.18 -34.02
C MET A 70 -3.21 27.80 -32.96
N ARG A 71 -4.53 27.69 -33.15
CA ARG A 71 -5.51 28.18 -32.17
C ARG A 71 -5.50 27.37 -30.86
N ASN A 72 -5.19 26.08 -30.94
CA ASN A 72 -5.13 25.18 -29.79
C ASN A 72 -3.71 24.96 -29.25
N VAL A 73 -2.73 25.74 -29.71
CA VAL A 73 -1.32 25.58 -29.29
C VAL A 73 -1.17 25.67 -27.77
N ARG A 74 -1.99 26.50 -27.10
CA ARG A 74 -2.01 26.60 -25.64
C ARG A 74 -2.45 25.30 -24.96
N ASN A 75 -3.42 24.60 -25.53
CA ASN A 75 -3.88 23.30 -25.02
C ASN A 75 -2.82 22.22 -25.27
N LEU A 76 -2.13 22.27 -26.41
CA LEU A 76 -1.02 21.35 -26.70
C LEU A 76 0.16 21.58 -25.75
N ILE A 77 0.54 22.83 -25.52
CA ILE A 77 1.57 23.20 -24.52
C ILE A 77 1.14 22.71 -23.14
N PHE A 78 -0.11 22.94 -22.74
CA PHE A 78 -0.62 22.45 -21.47
C PHE A 78 -0.51 20.92 -21.34
N VAL A 79 -0.87 20.16 -22.37
CA VAL A 79 -0.72 18.69 -22.37
C VAL A 79 0.75 18.28 -22.25
N LEU A 80 1.65 18.94 -22.99
CA LEU A 80 3.09 18.68 -22.90
C LEU A 80 3.64 18.98 -21.49
N ASP A 81 3.19 20.07 -20.87
CA ASP A 81 3.54 20.41 -19.49
C ASP A 81 2.99 19.39 -18.48
N GLN A 82 1.76 18.90 -18.68
CA GLN A 82 1.22 17.83 -17.85
C GLN A 82 2.00 16.51 -18.02
N MET A 83 2.42 16.17 -19.24
CA MET A 83 3.27 15.00 -19.48
C MET A 83 4.61 15.13 -18.76
N LYS A 84 5.20 16.33 -18.75
CA LYS A 84 6.41 16.62 -17.97
C LYS A 84 6.17 16.38 -16.48
N ASN A 85 5.07 16.90 -15.91
CA ASN A 85 4.72 16.67 -14.50
C ASN A 85 4.52 15.18 -14.17
N LEU A 86 3.93 14.40 -15.09
CA LEU A 86 3.76 12.95 -14.91
C LEU A 86 5.10 12.20 -14.95
N ILE A 87 6.00 12.59 -15.85
CA ILE A 87 7.35 12.03 -15.93
C ILE A 87 8.14 12.39 -14.67
N ASP A 88 8.05 13.63 -14.21
CA ASP A 88 8.71 14.09 -12.98
C ASP A 88 8.15 13.35 -11.74
N PHE A 89 6.84 13.13 -11.68
CA PHE A 89 6.22 12.31 -10.64
C PHE A 89 6.68 10.87 -10.71
N ALA A 90 6.66 10.24 -11.89
CA ALA A 90 7.11 8.86 -12.08
C ALA A 90 8.59 8.69 -11.68
N THR A 91 9.45 9.61 -12.09
CA THR A 91 10.88 9.63 -11.75
C THR A 91 11.10 9.83 -10.25
N THR A 92 10.25 10.62 -9.59
CA THR A 92 10.30 10.87 -8.15
C THR A 92 9.85 9.66 -7.34
N VAL A 93 8.81 8.95 -7.81
CA VAL A 93 8.20 7.81 -7.11
C VAL A 93 8.92 6.49 -7.42
N GLU A 94 9.56 6.38 -8.58
CA GLU A 94 10.27 5.16 -9.00
C GLU A 94 11.30 4.67 -7.96
N PRO A 95 12.20 5.51 -7.40
CA PRO A 95 13.12 5.07 -6.35
C PRO A 95 12.40 4.59 -5.09
N LEU A 96 11.31 5.27 -4.69
CA LEU A 96 10.50 4.88 -3.54
C LEU A 96 9.84 3.52 -3.75
N LEU A 97 9.28 3.27 -4.93
CA LEU A 97 8.71 1.97 -5.28
C LEU A 97 9.78 0.88 -5.34
N LYS A 98 10.92 1.15 -5.98
CA LYS A 98 12.06 0.22 -6.05
C LYS A 98 12.60 -0.16 -4.66
N SER A 99 12.52 0.74 -3.68
CA SER A 99 12.92 0.45 -2.30
C SER A 99 11.81 -0.21 -1.49
N THR A 100 10.56 0.23 -1.63
CA THR A 100 9.44 -0.13 -0.75
C THR A 100 8.78 -1.44 -1.17
N VAL A 101 8.60 -1.67 -2.47
CA VAL A 101 7.92 -2.86 -3.00
C VAL A 101 8.66 -4.15 -2.58
N PRO A 102 9.99 -4.27 -2.69
CA PRO A 102 10.69 -5.46 -2.22
C PRO A 102 10.55 -5.69 -0.71
N GLN A 103 10.50 -4.63 0.09
CA GLN A 103 10.30 -4.75 1.54
C GLN A 103 8.89 -5.25 1.88
N ILE A 104 7.87 -4.76 1.18
CA ILE A 104 6.50 -5.25 1.32
C ILE A 104 6.42 -6.72 0.91
N ILE A 105 6.98 -7.08 -0.25
CA ILE A 105 7.03 -8.47 -0.72
C ILE A 105 7.74 -9.35 0.31
N GLY A 106 8.90 -8.94 0.82
CA GLY A 106 9.62 -9.69 1.84
C GLY A 106 8.82 -9.88 3.13
N LYS A 107 8.10 -8.85 3.59
CA LYS A 107 7.20 -8.98 4.75
C LYS A 107 6.02 -9.90 4.47
N LEU A 108 5.42 -9.82 3.29
CA LEU A 108 4.32 -10.70 2.91
C LEU A 108 4.79 -12.15 2.81
N ASP A 109 5.98 -12.39 2.24
CA ASP A 109 6.59 -13.72 2.16
C ASP A 109 6.91 -14.26 3.57
N GLU A 110 7.44 -13.44 4.47
CA GLU A 110 7.67 -13.84 5.87
C GLU A 110 6.35 -14.24 6.56
N LEU A 111 5.27 -13.47 6.35
CA LEU A 111 3.94 -13.79 6.88
C LEU A 111 3.39 -15.09 6.27
N GLU A 112 3.63 -15.32 4.98
CA GLU A 112 3.24 -16.54 4.28
C GLU A 112 4.00 -17.77 4.81
N GLN A 113 5.33 -17.68 4.94
CA GLN A 113 6.18 -18.74 5.49
C GLN A 113 5.80 -19.08 6.94
N LYS A 114 5.46 -18.07 7.73
CA LYS A 114 4.92 -18.26 9.10
C LYS A 114 3.49 -18.81 9.12
N GLY A 115 2.87 -18.98 7.96
CA GLY A 115 1.51 -19.53 7.84
C GLY A 115 0.41 -18.57 8.27
N VAL A 116 0.70 -17.28 8.43
CA VAL A 116 -0.26 -16.27 8.93
C VAL A 116 -1.48 -16.19 8.01
N PHE A 117 -1.28 -16.18 6.68
CA PHE A 117 -2.40 -16.16 5.74
C PHE A 117 -3.28 -17.41 5.82
N ARG A 118 -2.69 -18.58 6.09
CA ARG A 118 -3.45 -19.83 6.26
C ARG A 118 -4.32 -19.76 7.52
N ILE A 119 -3.80 -19.19 8.61
CA ILE A 119 -4.57 -18.98 9.84
C ILE A 119 -5.70 -17.99 9.59
N LEU A 120 -5.42 -16.83 8.98
CA LEU A 120 -6.43 -15.83 8.65
C LEU A 120 -7.55 -16.40 7.77
N TYR A 121 -7.19 -17.17 6.74
CA TYR A 121 -8.17 -17.85 5.90
C TYR A 121 -9.02 -18.86 6.70
N SER A 122 -8.38 -19.66 7.56
CA SER A 122 -9.09 -20.63 8.40
C SER A 122 -10.05 -19.94 9.36
N MET A 123 -9.66 -18.80 9.93
CA MET A 123 -10.53 -17.97 10.78
C MET A 123 -11.73 -17.43 10.00
N MET A 124 -11.54 -16.94 8.78
CA MET A 124 -12.64 -16.50 7.91
C MET A 124 -13.62 -17.63 7.62
N VAL A 125 -13.12 -18.85 7.35
CA VAL A 125 -13.97 -20.03 7.15
C VAL A 125 -14.77 -20.36 8.42
N VAL A 126 -14.17 -20.27 9.60
CA VAL A 126 -14.88 -20.48 10.87
C VAL A 126 -15.95 -19.41 11.07
N VAL A 127 -15.64 -18.14 10.84
CA VAL A 127 -16.59 -17.03 10.93
C VAL A 127 -17.76 -17.23 9.96
N ASN A 128 -17.51 -17.61 8.71
CA ASN A 128 -18.57 -17.89 7.75
C ASN A 128 -19.45 -19.07 8.20
N LYS A 129 -18.87 -20.16 8.68
CA LYS A 129 -19.65 -21.30 9.21
C LYS A 129 -20.52 -20.91 10.39
N ILE A 130 -20.02 -20.04 11.27
CA ILE A 130 -20.79 -19.50 12.38
C ILE A 130 -21.95 -18.64 11.84
N ALA A 131 -21.68 -17.73 10.90
CA ALA A 131 -22.69 -16.88 10.28
C ALA A 131 -23.76 -17.66 9.51
N ASP A 132 -23.41 -18.78 8.88
CA ASP A 132 -24.36 -19.65 8.17
C ASP A 132 -25.23 -20.50 9.12
N SER A 133 -24.72 -20.78 10.33
CA SER A 133 -25.36 -21.72 11.28
C SER A 133 -26.14 -21.04 12.39
N TYR A 134 -25.84 -19.78 12.67
CA TYR A 134 -26.35 -19.03 13.82
C TYR A 134 -26.93 -17.70 13.37
N SER A 135 -28.02 -17.26 14.00
CA SER A 135 -28.57 -15.93 13.71
C SER A 135 -27.65 -14.83 14.26
N PRO A 136 -27.80 -13.57 13.82
CA PRO A 136 -27.08 -12.44 14.40
C PRO A 136 -27.22 -12.34 15.92
N GLU A 137 -28.40 -12.63 16.45
CA GLU A 137 -28.70 -12.64 17.89
C GLU A 137 -27.96 -13.77 18.64
N ASP A 138 -27.86 -14.96 18.02
CA ASP A 138 -27.09 -16.08 18.57
C ASP A 138 -25.59 -15.74 18.65
N ILE A 139 -25.05 -15.07 17.63
CA ILE A 139 -23.63 -14.66 17.59
C ILE A 139 -23.34 -13.63 18.69
N GLU A 140 -24.27 -12.72 18.97
CA GLU A 140 -24.14 -11.74 20.06
C GLU A 140 -24.10 -12.44 21.43
N GLN A 141 -25.02 -13.38 21.68
CA GLN A 141 -25.00 -14.19 22.91
C GLN A 141 -23.73 -15.04 23.04
N ILE A 142 -23.24 -15.63 21.95
CA ILE A 142 -21.98 -16.38 21.95
C ILE A 142 -20.81 -15.43 22.30
N GLY A 143 -20.80 -14.22 21.75
CA GLY A 143 -19.80 -13.21 22.05
C GLY A 143 -19.76 -12.86 23.54
N GLU A 144 -20.91 -12.60 24.14
CA GLU A 144 -21.02 -12.35 25.59
C GLU A 144 -20.57 -13.55 26.42
N GLY A 145 -20.97 -14.75 26.03
CA GLY A 145 -20.57 -16.01 26.68
C GLY A 145 -19.06 -16.24 26.63
N VAL A 146 -18.42 -15.97 25.49
CA VAL A 146 -16.96 -16.10 25.32
C VAL A 146 -16.21 -15.11 26.22
N VAL A 147 -16.71 -13.87 26.36
CA VAL A 147 -16.11 -12.89 27.30
C VAL A 147 -16.23 -13.39 28.73
N GLY A 148 -17.38 -13.95 29.12
CA GLY A 148 -17.58 -14.58 30.43
C GLY A 148 -16.60 -15.75 30.67
N LEU A 149 -16.44 -16.63 29.68
CA LEU A 149 -15.50 -17.75 29.73
C LEU A 149 -14.04 -17.28 29.84
N LEU A 150 -13.63 -16.28 29.07
CA LEU A 150 -12.29 -15.69 29.18
C LEU A 150 -12.05 -15.07 30.56
N GLY A 151 -13.08 -14.44 31.13
CA GLY A 151 -13.06 -13.96 32.51
C GLY A 151 -12.88 -15.08 33.53
N ALA A 152 -13.55 -16.21 33.34
CA ALA A 152 -13.41 -17.40 34.18
C ALA A 152 -12.01 -18.02 34.05
N VAL A 153 -11.49 -18.18 32.83
CA VAL A 153 -10.13 -18.66 32.57
C VAL A 153 -9.11 -17.75 33.27
N LYS A 154 -9.23 -16.42 33.11
CA LYS A 154 -8.35 -15.45 33.77
C LYS A 154 -8.36 -15.62 35.29
N LYS A 155 -9.54 -15.79 35.90
CA LYS A 155 -9.69 -16.03 37.34
C LYS A 155 -9.03 -17.34 37.76
N LEU A 156 -9.23 -18.43 37.02
CA LEU A 156 -8.60 -19.73 37.29
C LEU A 156 -7.08 -19.71 37.12
N THR A 157 -6.55 -18.87 36.23
CA THR A 157 -5.11 -18.65 36.04
C THR A 157 -4.51 -17.61 37.00
N SER A 158 -5.30 -17.09 37.96
CA SER A 158 -4.76 -16.16 38.96
C SER A 158 -3.76 -16.87 39.88
N PRO A 159 -2.73 -16.16 40.41
CA PRO A 159 -1.74 -16.74 41.31
C PRO A 159 -2.36 -17.50 42.49
N GLN A 160 -3.43 -16.96 43.07
CA GLN A 160 -4.16 -17.56 44.19
C GLN A 160 -4.87 -18.86 43.80
N SER A 161 -5.48 -18.91 42.61
CA SER A 161 -6.16 -20.12 42.12
C SER A 161 -5.17 -21.21 41.75
N ILE A 162 -4.04 -20.86 41.12
CA ILE A 162 -2.96 -21.79 40.82
C ILE A 162 -2.36 -22.34 42.13
N GLU A 163 -2.07 -21.48 43.11
CA GLU A 163 -1.53 -21.91 44.41
C GLU A 163 -2.51 -22.84 45.16
N PHE A 164 -3.81 -22.55 45.09
CA PHE A 164 -4.83 -23.42 45.69
C PHE A 164 -4.91 -24.78 44.98
N LEU A 165 -4.91 -24.79 43.64
CA LEU A 165 -4.92 -26.01 42.83
C LEU A 165 -3.65 -26.86 43.05
N ASP A 166 -2.49 -26.21 43.17
CA ASP A 166 -1.21 -26.84 43.48
C ASP A 166 -1.25 -27.54 44.84
N LYS A 167 -1.70 -26.83 45.89
CA LYS A 167 -1.90 -27.40 47.24
C LYS A 167 -2.89 -28.57 47.26
N LEU A 168 -3.97 -28.49 46.48
CA LEU A 168 -4.93 -29.59 46.35
C LEU A 168 -4.32 -30.80 45.63
N SER A 169 -3.47 -30.57 44.63
CA SER A 169 -2.81 -31.64 43.88
C SER A 169 -1.81 -32.45 44.71
N GLU A 170 -1.31 -31.90 45.81
CA GLU A 170 -0.45 -32.61 46.76
C GLU A 170 -1.21 -33.57 47.69
N VAL A 171 -2.53 -33.40 47.85
CA VAL A 171 -3.34 -34.20 48.78
C VAL A 171 -3.35 -35.69 48.42
N PRO A 172 -3.59 -36.10 47.15
CA PRO A 172 -3.49 -37.50 46.74
C PRO A 172 -2.08 -38.08 46.84
N SER A 173 -1.03 -37.26 46.75
CA SER A 173 0.36 -37.70 46.87
C SER A 173 0.76 -38.02 48.31
N LYS A 174 0.05 -37.43 49.29
CA LYS A 174 0.28 -37.61 50.73
C LYS A 174 -0.70 -38.60 51.37
N VAL A 175 -1.85 -38.83 50.74
CA VAL A 175 -2.90 -39.74 51.22
C VAL A 175 -3.31 -40.66 50.08
N ASP A 176 -3.12 -41.96 50.24
CA ASP A 176 -3.62 -42.96 49.30
C ASP A 176 -5.16 -43.02 49.41
N LEU A 177 -5.84 -42.15 48.64
CA LEU A 177 -7.28 -41.95 48.68
C LEU A 177 -8.05 -43.24 48.40
N PHE A 178 -7.46 -44.17 47.63
CA PHE A 178 -8.04 -45.49 47.34
C PHE A 178 -7.95 -46.46 48.52
N LYS A 179 -7.12 -46.17 49.53
CA LYS A 179 -6.99 -46.96 50.76
C LYS A 179 -7.46 -46.20 52.01
N ALA A 180 -8.09 -45.04 51.83
CA ALA A 180 -8.61 -44.26 52.94
C ALA A 180 -9.63 -45.09 53.74
N LYS A 181 -9.28 -45.42 54.99
CA LYS A 181 -10.15 -46.20 55.88
C LYS A 181 -11.31 -45.31 56.34
N SER A 182 -12.53 -45.85 56.34
CA SER A 182 -13.69 -45.18 56.92
C SER A 182 -13.44 -44.87 58.40
N VAL A 183 -13.71 -43.64 58.83
CA VAL A 183 -13.68 -43.28 60.24
C VAL A 183 -14.85 -43.99 60.93
N GLY A 184 -14.56 -44.87 61.88
CA GLY A 184 -15.59 -45.59 62.63
C GLY A 184 -16.37 -44.67 63.56
N ILE A 185 -17.64 -44.99 63.80
CA ILE A 185 -18.56 -44.21 64.66
C ILE A 185 -17.97 -43.95 66.05
N PHE A 186 -17.23 -44.91 66.61
CA PHE A 186 -16.58 -44.79 67.91
C PHE A 186 -15.27 -43.98 67.89
N SER A 187 -14.57 -43.94 66.75
CA SER A 187 -13.36 -43.11 66.60
C SER A 187 -13.68 -41.65 66.25
N MET A 188 -14.89 -41.38 65.74
CA MET A 188 -15.30 -40.05 65.26
C MET A 188 -15.08 -38.91 66.25
N PRO A 189 -15.46 -39.03 67.55
CA PRO A 189 -15.27 -37.94 68.51
C PRO A 189 -13.79 -37.66 68.80
N TRP A 190 -12.95 -38.71 68.73
CA TRP A 190 -11.51 -38.59 68.94
C TRP A 190 -10.80 -38.03 67.71
N THR A 191 -11.18 -38.48 66.51
CA THR A 191 -10.69 -37.93 65.23
C THR A 191 -11.08 -36.46 65.08
N MET A 192 -12.30 -36.08 65.47
CA MET A 192 -12.71 -34.68 65.50
C MET A 192 -12.01 -33.86 66.59
N ALA A 193 -11.38 -34.49 67.59
CA ALA A 193 -10.62 -33.78 68.62
C ALA A 193 -9.24 -33.32 68.12
N ASP A 194 -8.72 -33.97 67.08
CA ASP A 194 -7.43 -33.67 66.44
C ASP A 194 -7.38 -32.23 65.88
N LYS A 195 -6.25 -31.55 66.09
CA LYS A 195 -6.09 -30.13 65.73
C LYS A 195 -6.09 -29.91 64.21
N ASP A 196 -5.52 -30.84 63.45
CA ASP A 196 -5.42 -30.72 61.99
C ASP A 196 -6.77 -31.02 61.34
N VAL A 197 -7.53 -31.99 61.87
CA VAL A 197 -8.90 -32.29 61.43
C VAL A 197 -9.83 -31.11 61.72
N LYS A 198 -9.77 -30.51 62.91
CA LYS A 198 -10.54 -29.29 63.24
C LYS A 198 -10.21 -28.14 62.31
N LYS A 199 -8.94 -27.94 61.98
CA LYS A 199 -8.48 -26.90 61.06
C LYS A 199 -9.01 -27.14 59.65
N GLY A 200 -8.97 -28.38 59.15
CA GLY A 200 -9.53 -28.75 57.85
C GLY A 200 -11.05 -28.53 57.76
N ILE A 201 -11.80 -28.93 58.80
CA ILE A 201 -13.24 -28.68 58.89
C ILE A 201 -13.51 -27.16 58.93
N GLY A 202 -12.72 -26.39 59.69
CA GLY A 202 -12.83 -24.93 59.75
C GLY A 202 -12.65 -24.26 58.39
N ILE A 203 -11.59 -24.62 57.67
CA ILE A 203 -11.32 -24.11 56.31
C ILE A 203 -12.47 -24.47 55.36
N THR A 204 -12.96 -25.71 55.42
CA THR A 204 -14.07 -26.17 54.57
C THR A 204 -15.35 -25.39 54.86
N MET A 205 -15.64 -25.10 56.14
CA MET A 205 -16.80 -24.30 56.55
C MET A 205 -16.67 -22.84 56.13
N GLU A 206 -15.47 -22.27 56.16
CA GLU A 206 -15.22 -20.91 55.69
C GLU A 206 -15.40 -20.81 54.18
N LEU A 207 -14.86 -21.76 53.42
CA LEU A 207 -15.10 -21.87 51.97
C LEU A 207 -16.59 -22.03 51.63
N LEU A 208 -17.33 -22.82 52.41
CA LEU A 208 -18.79 -22.99 52.22
C LEU A 208 -19.56 -21.70 52.50
N LYS A 209 -19.15 -20.92 53.52
CA LYS A 209 -19.76 -19.62 53.82
C LYS A 209 -19.50 -18.61 52.72
N ASP A 210 -18.26 -18.54 52.23
CA ASP A 210 -17.89 -17.61 51.17
C ASP A 210 -18.54 -17.98 49.84
N LEU A 211 -18.66 -19.27 49.53
CA LEU A 211 -19.39 -19.75 48.36
C LEU A 211 -20.87 -19.33 48.44
N ALA A 212 -21.51 -19.52 49.58
CA ALA A 212 -22.90 -19.10 49.81
C ALA A 212 -23.09 -17.57 49.75
N ALA A 213 -22.04 -16.78 49.90
CA ALA A 213 -22.08 -15.32 49.75
C ALA A 213 -21.93 -14.86 48.30
N VAL A 214 -21.47 -15.73 47.38
CA VAL A 214 -21.20 -15.41 45.97
C VAL A 214 -22.22 -16.08 45.01
N THR A 215 -22.98 -17.06 45.48
CA THR A 215 -24.19 -17.62 44.81
C THR A 215 -25.46 -16.89 45.21
#